data_AF-A0A1H1LQK1-F1
#
_entry.id   AF-A0A1H1LQK1-F1
#
_cell.length_a   1.000
_cell.length_b   1.000
_cell.length_c   1.000
_cell.angle_alpha   90.00
_cell.angle_beta   90.00
_cell.angle_gamma   90.00
#
_symmetry.space_group_name_H-M   'P 1'
#
loop_
_entity.id
_entity.type
_entity.pdbx_description
1 polymer ?
#
loop_
_entity_poly.entity_id
_entity_poly.type
_entity_poly.pdbx_seq_one_letter_code
_entity_poly.pdbx_strand_id
1 'polypeptide(L)'
;MTQSETDSGNSIESETEDEVVEAIKYMIAESLAVSVFASSGMFYLSRHMHQVHPDVSLDNFVLIGDGEGSDADTRPLGMMQWGDLLREFDRGGSGHTVLFKQWAVTLMADWEPLRERLAAARGVPVEEVMVDALGDLRLYRNDIVHNKGRASKDWSGRAKVLKWFKPGEVIDIDTHHLVQFLDALPWEAVPRALPTGVRWENSQGQIEVT
;
A
#
# COMPACT_ATOMS: atom_id res chain seq x y z
N MET A 1 15.78 -58.56 20.61
CA MET A 1 14.81 -57.85 19.74
C MET A 1 15.01 -56.37 19.96
N THR A 2 15.85 -55.76 19.13
CA THR A 2 16.11 -54.33 19.05
C THR A 2 14.98 -53.69 18.24
N GLN A 3 14.18 -52.83 18.84
CA GLN A 3 13.34 -51.90 18.09
C GLN A 3 14.20 -50.67 17.78
N SER A 4 14.41 -50.45 16.48
CA SER A 4 15.00 -49.24 15.93
C SER A 4 13.94 -48.14 15.91
N GLU A 5 14.12 -47.11 16.72
CA GLU A 5 13.46 -45.82 16.51
C GLU A 5 14.03 -45.21 15.24
N THR A 6 13.17 -45.04 14.24
CA THR A 6 13.46 -44.25 13.05
C THR A 6 13.03 -42.83 13.36
N ASP A 7 14.00 -42.03 13.82
CA ASP A 7 13.88 -40.58 13.91
C ASP A 7 13.95 -40.02 12.49
N SER A 8 12.80 -39.98 11.82
CA SER A 8 12.62 -39.27 10.56
C SER A 8 12.60 -37.78 10.88
N GLY A 9 13.79 -37.20 11.03
CA GLY A 9 14.00 -35.76 11.04
C GLY A 9 13.41 -35.18 9.76
N ASN A 10 12.23 -34.58 9.89
CA ASN A 10 11.68 -33.70 8.87
C ASN A 10 12.55 -32.44 8.90
N SER A 11 13.67 -32.45 8.17
CA SER A 11 14.46 -31.24 7.92
C SER A 11 13.59 -30.33 7.09
N ILE A 12 12.87 -29.42 7.75
CA ILE A 12 12.29 -28.26 7.09
C ILE A 12 13.49 -27.54 6.47
N GLU A 13 13.60 -27.56 5.14
CA GLU A 13 14.59 -26.77 4.44
C GLU A 13 14.42 -25.32 4.90
N SER A 14 15.45 -24.76 5.53
CA SER A 14 15.46 -23.37 5.93
C SER A 14 15.36 -22.50 4.68
N GLU A 15 14.38 -21.60 4.66
CA GLU A 15 14.23 -20.62 3.59
C GLU A 15 15.53 -19.83 3.36
N THR A 16 15.93 -19.69 2.11
CA THR A 16 17.15 -18.98 1.71
C THR A 16 16.95 -17.46 1.75
N GLU A 17 18.04 -16.69 1.85
CA GLU A 17 17.96 -15.22 1.83
C GLU A 17 17.31 -14.71 0.53
N ASP A 18 17.64 -15.31 -0.61
CA ASP A 18 17.11 -14.91 -1.92
C ASP A 18 15.59 -15.11 -2.00
N GLU A 19 15.06 -16.22 -1.46
CA GLU A 19 13.62 -16.47 -1.42
C GLU A 19 12.87 -15.43 -0.58
N VAL A 20 13.41 -15.06 0.58
CA VAL A 20 12.81 -14.02 1.43
C VAL A 20 12.87 -12.66 0.74
N VAL A 21 13.99 -12.33 0.11
CA VAL A 21 14.17 -11.08 -0.64
C VAL A 21 13.17 -10.99 -1.81
N GLU A 22 12.93 -12.08 -2.54
CA GLU A 22 11.88 -12.12 -3.57
C GLU A 22 10.48 -11.94 -2.99
N ALA A 23 10.17 -12.56 -1.84
CA ALA A 23 8.89 -12.36 -1.16
C ALA A 23 8.68 -10.88 -0.74
N ILE A 24 9.74 -10.21 -0.26
CA ILE A 24 9.71 -8.79 0.09
C ILE A 24 9.42 -7.92 -1.15
N LYS A 25 10.07 -8.20 -2.29
CA LYS A 25 9.80 -7.48 -3.56
C LYS A 25 8.36 -7.63 -3.98
N TYR A 26 7.87 -8.86 -3.98
CA TYR A 26 6.51 -9.17 -4.41
C TYR A 26 5.50 -8.45 -3.54
N MET A 27 5.66 -8.52 -2.22
CA MET A 27 4.82 -7.84 -1.25
C MET A 27 4.80 -6.31 -1.47
N ILE A 28 5.96 -5.68 -1.66
CA ILE A 28 6.04 -4.24 -1.91
C ILE A 28 5.33 -3.89 -3.24
N ALA A 29 5.65 -4.61 -4.32
CA ALA A 29 5.09 -4.35 -5.64
C ALA A 29 3.56 -4.55 -5.66
N GLU A 30 3.07 -5.62 -5.07
CA GLU A 30 1.65 -5.92 -4.96
C GLU A 30 0.91 -4.87 -4.13
N SER A 31 1.44 -4.49 -2.95
CA SER A 31 0.83 -3.48 -2.09
C SER A 31 0.68 -2.13 -2.82
N LEU A 32 1.69 -1.74 -3.59
CA LEU A 32 1.69 -0.50 -4.37
C LEU A 32 0.73 -0.60 -5.56
N ALA A 33 0.74 -1.70 -6.29
CA ALA A 33 -0.16 -1.93 -7.41
C ALA A 33 -1.62 -1.86 -6.98
N VAL A 34 -1.99 -2.55 -5.89
CA VAL A 34 -3.35 -2.53 -5.33
C VAL A 34 -3.75 -1.10 -4.92
N SER A 35 -2.86 -0.39 -4.23
CA SER A 35 -3.15 0.96 -3.72
C SER A 35 -3.33 1.98 -4.85
N VAL A 36 -2.44 1.95 -5.84
CA VAL A 36 -2.50 2.84 -7.02
C VAL A 36 -3.70 2.50 -7.90
N PHE A 37 -4.00 1.21 -8.09
CA PHE A 37 -5.18 0.77 -8.86
C PHE A 37 -6.47 1.22 -8.17
N ALA A 38 -6.61 1.00 -6.86
CA ALA A 38 -7.79 1.41 -6.10
C ALA A 38 -7.98 2.93 -6.11
N SER A 39 -6.91 3.70 -5.86
CA SER A 39 -6.91 5.17 -5.95
C SER A 39 -7.33 5.66 -7.35
N SER A 40 -6.74 5.11 -8.40
CA SER A 40 -7.07 5.47 -9.78
C SER A 40 -8.51 5.09 -10.14
N GLY A 41 -8.96 3.90 -9.71
CA GLY A 41 -10.31 3.41 -9.92
C GLY A 41 -11.36 4.34 -9.31
N MET A 42 -11.18 4.80 -8.08
CA MET A 42 -12.09 5.76 -7.44
C MET A 42 -12.16 7.10 -8.20
N PHE A 43 -11.02 7.60 -8.66
CA PHE A 43 -10.96 8.83 -9.47
C PHE A 43 -11.70 8.67 -10.81
N TYR A 44 -11.44 7.59 -11.55
CA TYR A 44 -12.10 7.37 -12.84
C TYR A 44 -13.59 7.07 -12.67
N LEU A 45 -13.97 6.27 -11.67
CA LEU A 45 -15.36 5.93 -11.41
C LEU A 45 -16.17 7.17 -11.02
N SER A 46 -15.67 8.02 -10.12
CA SER A 46 -16.37 9.25 -9.73
C SER A 46 -16.58 10.19 -10.91
N ARG A 47 -15.56 10.38 -11.78
CA ARG A 47 -15.71 11.17 -13.00
C ARG A 47 -16.69 10.54 -13.99
N HIS A 48 -16.61 9.22 -14.18
CA HIS A 48 -17.51 8.51 -15.07
C HIS A 48 -18.96 8.64 -14.60
N MET A 49 -19.22 8.45 -13.30
CA MET A 49 -20.53 8.65 -12.69
C MET A 49 -21.09 10.05 -12.97
N HIS A 50 -20.28 11.10 -12.82
CA HIS A 50 -20.71 12.46 -13.14
C HIS A 50 -21.00 12.66 -14.64
N GLN A 51 -20.20 12.04 -15.51
CA GLN A 51 -20.38 12.12 -16.97
C GLN A 51 -21.67 11.43 -17.44
N VAL A 52 -22.02 10.28 -16.85
CA VAL A 52 -23.23 9.53 -17.25
C VAL A 52 -24.50 10.05 -16.57
N HIS A 53 -24.36 10.81 -15.47
CA HIS A 53 -25.45 11.43 -14.74
C HIS A 53 -25.23 12.94 -14.53
N PRO A 54 -25.16 13.74 -15.61
CA PRO A 54 -24.83 15.16 -15.52
C PRO A 54 -25.94 16.00 -14.85
N ASP A 55 -27.18 15.51 -14.87
CA ASP A 55 -28.36 16.22 -14.35
C ASP A 55 -28.62 15.97 -12.85
N VAL A 56 -27.81 15.10 -12.21
CA VAL A 56 -27.93 14.83 -10.78
C VAL A 56 -27.43 16.03 -9.98
N SER A 57 -28.29 16.57 -9.12
CA SER A 57 -27.92 17.67 -8.21
C SER A 57 -26.78 17.24 -7.28
N LEU A 58 -25.84 18.16 -7.00
CA LEU A 58 -24.74 17.92 -6.07
C LEU A 58 -25.23 17.63 -4.64
N ASP A 59 -26.44 18.08 -4.28
CA ASP A 59 -27.04 17.86 -2.96
C ASP A 59 -27.77 16.51 -2.85
N ASN A 60 -27.93 15.77 -3.96
CA ASN A 60 -28.57 14.46 -3.94
C ASN A 60 -27.67 13.44 -3.24
N PHE A 61 -28.27 12.48 -2.54
CA PHE A 61 -27.53 11.40 -1.90
C PHE A 61 -27.28 10.23 -2.85
N VAL A 62 -26.07 9.69 -2.80
CA VAL A 62 -25.71 8.39 -3.35
C VAL A 62 -25.71 7.37 -2.22
N LEU A 63 -26.37 6.24 -2.46
CA LEU A 63 -26.30 5.07 -1.59
C LEU A 63 -25.16 4.16 -2.06
N ILE A 64 -24.31 3.76 -1.14
CA ILE A 64 -23.26 2.77 -1.34
C ILE A 64 -23.71 1.51 -0.59
N GLY A 65 -23.89 0.40 -1.31
CA GLY A 65 -24.41 -0.85 -0.76
C GLY A 65 -23.54 -2.06 -1.08
N ASP A 66 -23.95 -3.22 -0.57
CA ASP A 66 -23.29 -4.52 -0.76
C ASP A 66 -23.77 -5.30 -2.01
N GLY A 67 -24.62 -4.68 -2.84
CA GLY A 67 -25.23 -5.30 -4.02
C GLY A 67 -25.54 -4.30 -5.12
N GLU A 68 -26.19 -4.75 -6.19
CA GLU A 68 -26.63 -3.88 -7.28
C GLU A 68 -27.80 -3.00 -6.83
N GLY A 69 -27.83 -1.74 -7.28
CA GLY A 69 -28.80 -0.75 -6.79
C GLY A 69 -30.27 -1.07 -7.10
N SER A 70 -30.54 -2.07 -7.93
CA SER A 70 -31.89 -2.55 -8.26
C SER A 70 -32.36 -3.73 -7.40
N ASP A 71 -31.49 -4.36 -6.62
CA ASP A 71 -31.86 -5.51 -5.79
C ASP A 71 -32.57 -5.07 -4.50
N ALA A 72 -33.71 -5.70 -4.23
CA ALA A 72 -34.54 -5.40 -3.05
C ALA A 72 -33.85 -5.74 -1.72
N ASP A 73 -32.82 -6.59 -1.76
CA ASP A 73 -32.06 -7.04 -0.59
C ASP A 73 -30.76 -6.24 -0.38
N THR A 74 -30.43 -5.30 -1.27
CA THR A 74 -29.21 -4.48 -1.15
C THR A 74 -29.25 -3.66 0.13
N ARG A 75 -28.22 -3.83 0.98
CA ARG A 75 -28.11 -3.12 2.24
C ARG A 75 -27.26 -1.87 2.05
N PRO A 76 -27.77 -0.67 2.43
CA PRO A 76 -26.94 0.52 2.42
C PRO A 76 -25.84 0.37 3.48
N LEU A 77 -24.59 0.42 3.03
CA LEU A 77 -23.40 0.46 3.87
C LEU A 77 -22.98 1.90 4.17
N GLY A 78 -23.32 2.83 3.28
CA GLY A 78 -23.03 4.25 3.44
C GLY A 78 -23.91 5.12 2.57
N MET A 79 -23.94 6.41 2.90
CA MET A 79 -24.55 7.44 2.08
C MET A 79 -23.64 8.66 2.07
N MET A 80 -23.59 9.36 0.94
CA MET A 80 -22.89 10.64 0.84
C MET A 80 -23.57 11.54 -0.20
N GLN A 81 -23.42 12.85 -0.07
CA GLN A 81 -23.89 13.77 -1.11
C GLN A 81 -23.08 13.55 -2.39
N TRP A 82 -23.72 13.74 -3.54
CA TRP A 82 -23.10 13.59 -4.85
C TRP A 82 -21.88 14.50 -5.01
N GLY A 83 -22.00 15.76 -4.58
CA GLY A 83 -20.89 16.70 -4.59
C GLY A 83 -19.73 16.27 -3.69
N ASP A 84 -20.03 15.68 -2.52
CA ASP A 84 -19.01 15.12 -1.64
C ASP A 84 -18.34 13.89 -2.25
N LEU A 85 -19.09 12.99 -2.91
CA LEU A 85 -18.53 11.83 -3.60
C LEU A 85 -17.49 12.25 -4.64
N LEU A 86 -17.84 13.24 -5.47
CA LEU A 86 -16.93 13.76 -6.49
C LEU A 86 -15.70 14.40 -5.85
N ARG A 87 -15.87 15.18 -4.78
CA ARG A 87 -14.77 15.88 -4.09
C ARG A 87 -13.84 14.91 -3.34
N GLU A 88 -14.39 13.92 -2.66
CA GLU A 88 -13.62 12.97 -1.84
C GLU A 88 -12.81 11.99 -2.69
N PHE A 89 -13.32 11.62 -3.87
CA PHE A 89 -12.65 10.70 -4.79
C PHE A 89 -11.94 11.40 -5.95
N ASP A 90 -11.97 12.73 -6.04
CA ASP A 90 -11.06 13.48 -6.93
C ASP A 90 -9.59 13.32 -6.47
N ARG A 91 -8.64 13.67 -7.33
CA ARG A 91 -7.21 13.65 -6.98
C ARG A 91 -6.94 14.57 -5.79
N GLY A 92 -6.35 14.02 -4.73
CA GLY A 92 -6.09 14.74 -3.48
C GLY A 92 -7.32 14.89 -2.57
N GLY A 93 -8.45 14.28 -2.94
CA GLY A 93 -9.60 14.13 -2.06
C GLY A 93 -9.29 13.17 -0.90
N SER A 94 -10.03 13.29 0.20
CA SER A 94 -9.79 12.53 1.43
C SER A 94 -9.88 11.01 1.25
N GLY A 95 -10.61 10.51 0.26
CA GLY A 95 -10.68 9.08 -0.06
C GLY A 95 -9.31 8.52 -0.47
N HIS A 96 -8.54 9.28 -1.24
CA HIS A 96 -7.17 8.91 -1.63
C HIS A 96 -6.23 8.91 -0.42
N THR A 97 -6.32 9.96 0.41
CA THR A 97 -5.54 10.07 1.64
C THR A 97 -5.76 8.88 2.58
N VAL A 98 -7.00 8.42 2.73
CA VAL A 98 -7.34 7.26 3.56
C VAL A 98 -6.72 5.98 2.99
N LEU A 99 -6.84 5.74 1.69
CA LEU A 99 -6.24 4.56 1.06
C LEU A 99 -4.72 4.53 1.22
N PHE A 100 -4.02 5.63 0.97
CA PHE A 100 -2.56 5.64 1.08
C PHE A 100 -2.07 5.58 2.54
N LYS A 101 -2.85 6.09 3.50
CA LYS A 101 -2.59 5.83 4.92
C LYS A 101 -2.77 4.35 5.26
N GLN A 102 -3.82 3.72 4.74
CA GLN A 102 -4.05 2.30 4.95
C GLN A 102 -2.94 1.45 4.32
N TRP A 103 -2.46 1.83 3.13
CA TRP A 103 -1.29 1.20 2.50
C TRP A 103 -0.08 1.20 3.43
N ALA A 104 0.29 2.34 4.01
CA ALA A 104 1.42 2.43 4.93
C ALA A 104 1.23 1.53 6.17
N VAL A 105 0.00 1.39 6.67
CA VAL A 105 -0.31 0.52 7.80
C VAL A 105 -0.19 -0.95 7.42
N THR A 106 -0.80 -1.37 6.31
CA THR A 106 -0.81 -2.76 5.83
C THR A 106 0.59 -3.22 5.43
N LEU A 107 1.32 -2.41 4.65
CA LEU A 107 2.69 -2.70 4.25
C LEU A 107 3.60 -2.97 5.45
N MET A 108 3.45 -2.19 6.52
CA MET A 108 4.23 -2.42 7.75
C MET A 108 3.82 -3.68 8.51
N ALA A 109 2.55 -4.09 8.43
CA ALA A 109 2.10 -5.35 9.02
C ALA A 109 2.68 -6.56 8.26
N ASP A 110 2.78 -6.48 6.94
CA ASP A 110 3.35 -7.53 6.10
C ASP A 110 4.89 -7.58 6.17
N TRP A 111 5.52 -6.43 6.39
CA TRP A 111 6.98 -6.32 6.53
C TRP A 111 7.53 -7.02 7.78
N GLU A 112 6.90 -6.91 8.95
CA GLU A 112 7.49 -7.43 10.18
C GLU A 112 7.74 -8.96 10.16
N PRO A 113 6.79 -9.80 9.71
CA PRO A 113 7.05 -11.24 9.56
C PRO A 113 8.16 -11.56 8.54
N LEU A 114 8.25 -10.80 7.44
CA LEU A 114 9.30 -10.97 6.43
C LEU A 114 10.67 -10.53 6.96
N ARG A 115 10.71 -9.50 7.81
CA ARG A 115 11.92 -9.04 8.48
C ARG A 115 12.49 -10.11 9.41
N GLU A 116 11.62 -10.80 10.15
CA GLU A 116 12.01 -11.93 11.01
C GLU A 116 12.57 -13.10 10.19
N ARG A 117 11.90 -13.46 9.08
CA ARG A 117 12.38 -14.49 8.15
C ARG A 117 13.74 -14.12 7.55
N LEU A 118 13.92 -12.87 7.14
CA LEU A 118 15.18 -12.40 6.57
C LEU A 118 16.32 -12.44 7.59
N ALA A 119 16.04 -12.10 8.85
CA ALA A 119 17.02 -12.21 9.93
C ALA A 119 17.45 -13.66 10.16
N ALA A 120 16.48 -14.59 10.18
CA ALA A 120 16.73 -16.02 10.31
C ALA A 120 17.57 -16.57 9.16
N ALA A 121 17.23 -16.23 7.91
CA ALA A 121 17.97 -16.65 6.72
C ALA A 121 19.43 -16.12 6.71
N ARG A 122 19.65 -14.92 7.26
CA ARG A 122 20.99 -14.31 7.43
C ARG A 122 21.76 -14.80 8.65
N GLY A 123 21.11 -15.49 9.58
CA GLY A 123 21.70 -15.87 10.86
C GLY A 123 22.06 -14.69 11.77
N VAL A 124 21.31 -13.59 11.67
CA VAL A 124 21.52 -12.36 12.47
C VAL A 124 20.31 -12.06 13.36
N PRO A 125 20.48 -11.26 14.43
CA PRO A 125 19.35 -10.71 15.18
C PRO A 125 18.42 -9.87 14.29
N VAL A 126 17.13 -9.89 14.62
CA VAL A 126 16.08 -9.17 13.87
C VAL A 126 16.33 -7.66 13.84
N GLU A 127 16.95 -7.12 14.88
CA GLU A 127 17.32 -5.71 15.03
C GLU A 127 18.42 -5.27 14.05
N GLU A 128 19.20 -6.20 13.50
CA GLU A 128 20.22 -5.90 12.49
C GLU A 128 19.64 -5.79 11.08
N VAL A 129 18.41 -6.28 10.86
CA VAL A 129 17.68 -6.13 9.59
C VAL A 129 17.04 -4.76 9.52
N MET A 130 17.83 -3.79 9.03
CA MET A 130 17.45 -2.39 8.94
C MET A 130 17.36 -1.92 7.48
N VAL A 131 16.19 -1.42 7.09
CA VAL A 131 15.95 -0.74 5.82
C VAL A 131 15.41 0.64 6.13
N ASP A 132 16.18 1.70 5.86
CA ASP A 132 15.84 3.06 6.31
C ASP A 132 14.47 3.53 5.79
N ALA A 133 14.11 3.22 4.54
CA ALA A 133 12.79 3.57 3.98
C ALA A 133 11.63 2.88 4.73
N LEU A 134 11.75 1.59 5.07
CA LEU A 134 10.73 0.86 5.83
C LEU A 134 10.72 1.31 7.31
N GLY A 135 11.90 1.61 7.86
CA GLY A 135 12.03 2.21 9.19
C GLY A 135 11.33 3.56 9.29
N ASP A 136 11.44 4.40 8.26
CA ASP A 136 10.76 5.68 8.16
C ASP A 136 9.25 5.52 7.97
N LEU A 137 8.84 4.58 7.12
CA LEU A 137 7.42 4.28 6.91
C LEU A 137 6.76 3.81 8.22
N ARG A 138 7.47 3.05 9.05
CA ARG A 138 7.03 2.69 10.42
C ARG A 138 6.77 3.93 11.29
N LEU A 139 7.62 4.94 11.20
CA LEU A 139 7.44 6.20 11.93
C LEU A 139 6.20 6.95 11.44
N TYR A 140 5.97 7.02 10.13
CA TYR A 140 4.72 7.59 9.58
C TYR A 140 3.49 6.79 10.01
N ARG A 141 3.55 5.45 9.98
CA ARG A 141 2.47 4.57 10.45
C ARG A 141 2.11 4.85 11.91
N ASN A 142 3.08 5.13 12.76
CA ASN A 142 2.79 5.50 14.15
C ASN A 142 2.02 6.82 14.25
N ASP A 143 2.41 7.85 13.51
CA ASP A 143 1.67 9.11 13.46
C ASP A 143 0.26 8.93 12.86
N ILE A 144 0.12 8.08 11.84
CA ILE A 144 -1.17 7.72 11.23
C ILE A 144 -2.11 7.10 12.27
N VAL A 145 -1.66 6.05 12.96
CA VAL A 145 -2.51 5.27 13.86
C VAL A 145 -2.72 5.97 15.21
N HIS A 146 -1.69 6.63 15.74
CA HIS A 146 -1.71 7.13 17.13
C HIS A 146 -1.72 8.65 17.25
N ASN A 147 -1.37 9.41 16.19
CA ASN A 147 -1.38 10.88 16.20
C ASN A 147 -2.38 11.47 15.20
N LYS A 148 -3.51 10.78 14.97
CA LYS A 148 -4.61 11.22 14.09
C LYS A 148 -4.14 11.59 12.68
N GLY A 149 -3.08 10.93 12.18
CA GLY A 149 -2.49 11.24 10.88
C GLY A 149 -1.88 12.64 10.80
N ARG A 150 -1.31 13.14 11.90
CA ARG A 150 -0.47 14.34 11.90
C ARG A 150 0.97 13.97 12.19
N ALA A 151 1.90 14.54 11.44
CA ALA A 151 3.32 14.32 11.66
C ALA A 151 3.73 14.86 13.04
N SER A 152 4.56 14.12 13.79
CA SER A 152 5.07 14.53 15.09
C SER A 152 6.59 14.62 15.10
N LYS A 153 7.14 15.31 16.13
CA LYS A 153 8.59 15.31 16.38
C LYS A 153 9.09 13.96 16.89
N ASP A 154 8.23 13.18 17.53
CA ASP A 154 8.61 11.95 18.23
C ASP A 154 8.67 10.73 17.29
N TRP A 155 7.92 10.79 16.17
CA TRP A 155 7.91 9.75 15.14
C TRP A 155 8.37 10.28 13.77
N SER A 156 7.46 10.66 12.86
CA SER A 156 7.84 10.97 11.46
C SER A 156 8.88 12.08 11.31
N GLY A 157 8.95 13.03 12.25
CA GLY A 157 10.01 14.05 12.29
C GLY A 157 11.43 13.48 12.43
N ARG A 158 11.57 12.20 12.80
CA ARG A 158 12.83 11.46 12.91
C ARG A 158 13.12 10.56 11.71
N ALA A 159 12.24 10.53 10.70
CA ALA A 159 12.50 9.81 9.45
C ALA A 159 13.86 10.22 8.88
N LYS A 160 14.64 9.31 8.32
CA LYS A 160 16.00 9.57 7.82
C LYS A 160 16.02 9.96 6.34
N VAL A 161 15.31 9.20 5.50
CA VAL A 161 15.29 9.31 4.04
C VAL A 161 13.96 9.84 3.52
N LEU A 162 12.82 9.39 4.09
CA LEU A 162 11.49 9.83 3.68
C LEU A 162 11.09 11.11 4.43
N LYS A 163 11.57 12.26 3.97
CA LYS A 163 11.34 13.58 4.61
C LYS A 163 10.07 14.29 4.10
N TRP A 164 8.96 13.57 4.07
CA TRP A 164 7.71 13.99 3.43
C TRP A 164 6.99 15.14 4.16
N PHE A 165 6.87 15.05 5.48
CA PHE A 165 6.06 15.97 6.26
C PHE A 165 6.83 16.54 7.45
N LYS A 166 6.57 17.80 7.78
CA LYS A 166 7.08 18.47 8.98
C LYS A 166 6.15 18.25 10.16
N PRO A 167 6.67 18.23 11.41
CA PRO A 167 5.84 18.12 12.59
C PRO A 167 4.69 19.15 12.62
N GLY A 168 3.47 18.68 12.84
CA GLY A 168 2.22 19.45 12.84
C GLY A 168 1.41 19.34 11.55
N GLU A 169 2.04 19.00 10.43
CA GLU A 169 1.39 18.82 9.14
C GLU A 169 0.47 17.59 9.16
N VAL A 170 -0.63 17.65 8.41
CA VAL A 170 -1.45 16.47 8.15
C VAL A 170 -0.66 15.59 7.20
N ILE A 171 -0.51 14.32 7.57
CA ILE A 171 0.06 13.31 6.68
C ILE A 171 -0.95 13.11 5.56
N ASP A 172 -0.54 13.42 4.35
CA ASP A 172 -1.35 13.26 3.14
C ASP A 172 -0.49 12.58 2.07
N ILE A 173 -0.40 11.25 2.19
CA ILE A 173 0.41 10.43 1.28
C ILE A 173 -0.30 10.39 -0.07
N ASP A 174 0.46 10.58 -1.14
CA ASP A 174 0.01 10.50 -2.52
C ASP A 174 0.96 9.64 -3.36
N THR A 175 0.71 9.56 -4.66
CA THR A 175 1.55 8.78 -5.58
C THR A 175 2.98 9.29 -5.69
N HIS A 176 3.26 10.58 -5.45
CA HIS A 176 4.62 11.10 -5.46
C HIS A 176 5.42 10.53 -4.28
N HIS A 177 4.81 10.47 -3.10
CA HIS A 177 5.41 9.85 -1.93
C HIS A 177 5.68 8.36 -2.15
N LEU A 178 4.80 7.64 -2.86
CA LEU A 178 5.04 6.24 -3.21
C LEU A 178 6.27 6.05 -4.11
N VAL A 179 6.45 6.94 -5.09
CA VAL A 179 7.65 6.93 -5.94
C VAL A 179 8.90 7.22 -5.11
N GLN A 180 8.87 8.21 -4.22
CA GLN A 180 9.99 8.49 -3.32
C GLN A 180 10.29 7.32 -2.37
N PHE A 181 9.27 6.60 -1.90
CA PHE A 181 9.45 5.37 -1.13
C PHE A 181 10.18 4.31 -1.94
N LEU A 182 9.72 4.07 -3.18
CA LEU A 182 10.37 3.14 -4.09
C LEU A 182 11.83 3.53 -4.33
N ASP A 183 12.11 4.78 -4.67
CA ASP A 183 13.47 5.26 -4.95
C ASP A 183 14.42 5.14 -3.74
N ALA A 184 13.87 5.15 -2.52
CA ALA A 184 14.64 5.01 -1.28
C ALA A 184 14.92 3.54 -0.87
N LEU A 185 14.35 2.55 -1.57
CA LEU A 185 14.62 1.15 -1.31
C LEU A 185 15.97 0.73 -1.91
N PRO A 186 16.76 -0.11 -1.22
CA PRO A 186 18.05 -0.57 -1.73
C PRO A 186 17.84 -1.66 -2.79
N TRP A 187 17.44 -1.30 -4.02
CA TRP A 187 17.11 -2.27 -5.07
C TRP A 187 18.27 -3.17 -5.50
N GLU A 188 19.53 -2.83 -5.20
CA GLU A 188 20.64 -3.76 -5.44
C GLU A 188 20.60 -4.96 -4.49
N ALA A 189 20.02 -4.79 -3.30
CA ALA A 189 19.66 -5.87 -2.38
C ALA A 189 18.23 -6.39 -2.60
N VAL A 190 17.45 -5.74 -3.47
CA VAL A 190 16.04 -5.99 -3.74
C VAL A 190 15.74 -5.63 -5.22
N PRO A 191 16.24 -6.34 -6.26
CA PRO A 191 16.03 -5.93 -7.67
C PRO A 191 14.56 -5.70 -8.04
N ARG A 192 14.28 -4.62 -8.79
CA ARG A 192 12.93 -4.30 -9.28
C ARG A 192 12.47 -5.36 -10.28
N ALA A 193 11.51 -6.19 -9.90
CA ALA A 193 10.81 -7.04 -10.84
C ALA A 193 9.80 -6.17 -11.61
N LEU A 194 10.25 -5.50 -12.67
CA LEU A 194 9.32 -5.15 -13.74
C LEU A 194 9.11 -6.43 -14.55
N PRO A 195 7.87 -6.89 -14.77
CA PRO A 195 7.65 -7.97 -15.72
C PRO A 195 8.24 -7.55 -17.07
N THR A 196 9.05 -8.41 -17.67
CA THR A 196 9.46 -8.23 -19.07
C THR A 196 8.21 -8.38 -19.95
N GLY A 197 8.05 -7.48 -20.93
CA GLY A 197 6.89 -7.45 -21.82
C GLY A 197 5.71 -6.57 -21.35
N VAL A 198 5.88 -5.71 -20.33
CA VAL A 198 4.83 -4.77 -19.91
C VAL A 198 4.51 -3.83 -21.06
N ARG A 199 3.23 -3.83 -21.46
CA ARG A 199 2.65 -2.87 -22.40
C ARG A 199 2.05 -1.72 -21.62
N TRP A 200 2.51 -0.50 -21.86
CA TRP A 200 1.86 0.69 -21.33
C TRP A 200 1.57 1.66 -22.48
N GLU A 201 0.41 2.31 -22.41
CA GLU A 201 -0.02 3.30 -23.39
C GLU A 201 0.44 4.68 -22.91
N ASN A 202 1.29 5.34 -23.68
CA ASN A 202 1.79 6.67 -23.32
C ASN A 202 0.69 7.74 -23.49
N SER A 203 0.96 8.96 -23.04
CA SER A 203 0.02 10.10 -23.13
C SER A 203 -0.41 10.46 -24.56
N GLN A 204 0.20 9.86 -25.58
CA GLN A 204 -0.11 10.03 -27.00
C GLN A 204 -0.83 8.81 -27.61
N GLY A 205 -1.21 7.82 -26.79
CA GLY A 205 -1.91 6.61 -27.25
C GLY A 205 -1.01 5.54 -27.87
N GLN A 206 0.30 5.59 -27.66
CA GLN A 206 1.23 4.60 -28.21
C GLN A 206 1.59 3.55 -27.16
N ILE A 207 1.56 2.28 -27.57
CA ILE A 207 1.93 1.15 -26.71
C ILE A 207 3.44 0.92 -26.78
N GLU A 208 4.12 1.07 -25.64
CA GLU A 208 5.54 0.75 -25.48
C GLU A 208 5.72 -0.56 -24.70
N VAL A 209 6.77 -1.32 -25.05
CA VAL A 209 7.10 -2.61 -24.42
C VAL A 209 8.50 -2.51 -23.83
N THR A 210 8.66 -2.82 -22.54
CA THR A 210 9.97 -3.02 -21.89
C THR A 210 10.43 -4.47 -21.97
#